data_AF-A0A7L5DS26-F1
#
_entry.id   AF-A0A7L5DS26-F1
#
_cell.length_a   1.000
_cell.length_b   1.000
_cell.length_c   1.000
_cell.angle_alpha   90.00
_cell.angle_beta   90.00
_cell.angle_gamma   90.00
#
_symmetry.space_group_name_H-M   'P 1'
#
loop_
_entity.id
_entity.type
_entity.pdbx_description
1 polymer ?
#
loop_
_entity_poly.entity_id
_entity_poly.type
_entity_poly.pdbx_seq_one_letter_code
_entity_poly.pdbx_strand_id
1 'polypeptide(L)'
;MANKSLITRILTSLFFKRANIGAVRYARNTRSLYQLIREALEKSGGLSGKNIGVFREQLGIVTRLLKAYASGDYRQLPWKTLIRVIAVLIYFVSPIDILPDFLPIVGLTDDIALMLWLFSGMKDDLEKFRQWEQTSQPSTGTAANPQVIKIG
;
A
#
# COMPACT_ATOMS: atom_id res chain seq x y z
N MET A 1 18.48 -17.03 24.16
CA MET A 1 18.08 -15.80 23.45
C MET A 1 19.16 -15.33 22.45
N ALA A 2 19.61 -16.17 21.50
CA ALA A 2 20.75 -15.85 20.62
C ALA A 2 20.38 -15.69 19.12
N ASN A 3 19.24 -16.21 18.66
CA ASN A 3 18.93 -16.30 17.23
C ASN A 3 18.25 -15.03 16.63
N LYS A 4 17.62 -14.18 17.46
CA LYS A 4 17.01 -12.92 16.98
C LYS A 4 18.04 -11.91 16.46
N SER A 5 19.28 -11.92 16.96
CA SER A 5 20.32 -10.95 16.60
C SER A 5 20.93 -11.20 15.22
N LEU A 6 21.12 -12.46 14.84
CA LEU A 6 21.77 -12.84 13.56
C LEU A 6 20.85 -12.63 12.37
N ILE A 7 19.58 -13.06 12.48
CA ILE A 7 18.56 -12.81 11.45
C ILE A 7 18.36 -11.31 11.25
N THR A 8 18.35 -10.53 12.34
CA THR A 8 18.25 -9.07 12.27
C THR A 8 19.44 -8.46 11.52
N ARG A 9 20.67 -8.92 11.76
CA ARG A 9 21.89 -8.44 11.06
C ARG A 9 21.93 -8.84 9.59
N ILE A 10 21.42 -10.02 9.23
CA ILE A 10 21.38 -10.50 7.83
C ILE A 10 20.28 -9.78 7.04
N LEU A 11 19.09 -9.61 7.62
CA LEU A 11 17.99 -8.86 7.00
C LEU A 11 18.31 -7.37 6.80
N THR A 12 19.12 -6.78 7.69
CA THR A 12 19.48 -5.36 7.63
C THR A 12 20.71 -5.04 6.78
N SER A 13 21.64 -5.98 6.56
CA SER A 13 22.94 -5.64 5.94
C SER A 13 23.03 -5.84 4.42
N LEU A 14 22.24 -6.77 3.84
CA LEU A 14 22.33 -7.09 2.41
C LEU A 14 20.99 -6.94 1.66
N PHE A 15 19.88 -7.40 2.27
CA PHE A 15 18.54 -7.21 1.71
C PHE A 15 18.12 -5.73 1.74
N PHE A 16 18.35 -5.06 2.89
CA PHE A 16 18.13 -3.62 3.08
C PHE A 16 19.06 -2.72 2.25
N LYS A 17 20.12 -3.24 1.65
CA LYS A 17 21.09 -2.44 0.88
C LYS A 17 20.81 -2.46 -0.62
N ARG A 18 20.19 -3.52 -1.17
CA ARG A 18 19.85 -3.63 -2.60
C ARG A 18 18.34 -3.54 -2.89
N ALA A 19 17.46 -4.17 -2.10
CA ALA A 19 16.00 -4.09 -2.30
C ALA A 19 15.44 -2.68 -1.96
N ASN A 20 16.13 -1.93 -1.09
CA ASN A 20 15.77 -0.55 -0.79
C ASN A 20 16.10 0.44 -1.89
N ILE A 21 16.97 0.15 -2.85
CA ILE A 21 17.41 1.19 -3.81
C ILE A 21 16.24 1.63 -4.68
N GLY A 22 15.43 0.68 -5.14
CA GLY A 22 14.17 0.97 -5.86
C GLY A 22 13.15 1.62 -4.94
N ALA A 23 12.73 0.94 -3.87
CA ALA A 23 11.65 1.42 -3.00
C ALA A 23 11.95 2.80 -2.36
N VAL A 24 13.20 3.08 -1.97
CA VAL A 24 13.62 4.39 -1.45
C VAL A 24 13.61 5.45 -2.55
N ARG A 25 13.92 5.11 -3.81
CA ARG A 25 13.81 6.03 -4.93
C ARG A 25 12.36 6.46 -5.15
N TYR A 26 11.42 5.52 -5.15
CA TYR A 26 9.99 5.82 -5.24
C TYR A 26 9.50 6.63 -4.03
N ALA A 27 9.92 6.27 -2.82
CA ALA A 27 9.53 7.00 -1.60
C ALA A 27 10.03 8.45 -1.56
N ARG A 28 11.16 8.75 -2.22
CA ARG A 28 11.76 10.09 -2.29
C ARG A 28 11.34 10.89 -3.52
N ASN A 29 10.74 10.24 -4.53
CA ASN A 29 10.33 10.87 -5.78
C ASN A 29 8.82 10.75 -5.99
N THR A 30 8.12 11.84 -5.74
CA THR A 30 6.68 11.99 -5.92
C THR A 30 6.21 11.53 -7.30
N ARG A 31 6.92 11.87 -8.38
CA ARG A 31 6.54 11.48 -9.75
C ARG A 31 6.60 9.97 -9.93
N SER A 32 7.70 9.34 -9.51
CA SER A 32 7.84 7.88 -9.57
C SER A 32 6.77 7.19 -8.73
N LEU A 33 6.43 7.72 -7.55
CA LEU A 33 5.39 7.16 -6.70
C LEU A 33 4.00 7.22 -7.38
N TYR A 34 3.65 8.33 -8.03
CA TYR A 34 2.41 8.42 -8.82
C TYR A 34 2.40 7.47 -10.03
N GLN A 35 3.54 7.28 -10.70
CA GLN A 35 3.67 6.30 -11.79
C GLN A 35 3.39 4.88 -11.28
N LEU A 36 4.02 4.48 -10.18
CA LEU A 36 3.79 3.19 -9.56
C LEU A 36 2.32 2.95 -9.18
N ILE A 37 1.68 3.98 -8.60
CA ILE A 37 0.24 3.93 -8.26
C ILE A 37 -0.60 3.73 -9.52
N ARG A 38 -0.30 4.45 -10.60
CA ARG A 38 -1.02 4.36 -11.87
C ARG A 38 -0.89 2.96 -12.47
N GLU A 39 0.34 2.46 -12.57
CA GLU A 39 0.63 1.14 -13.15
C GLU A 39 -0.03 0.02 -12.32
N ALA A 40 -0.07 0.15 -10.98
CA ALA A 40 -0.75 -0.80 -10.12
C ALA A 40 -2.26 -0.79 -10.36
N LEU A 41 -2.87 0.39 -10.49
CA LEU A 41 -4.30 0.49 -10.80
C LEU A 41 -4.63 -0.11 -12.17
N GLU A 42 -3.84 0.18 -13.20
CA GLU A 42 -4.01 -0.36 -14.55
C GLU A 42 -3.93 -1.89 -14.56
N LYS A 43 -2.89 -2.46 -13.92
CA LYS A 43 -2.73 -3.92 -13.83
C LYS A 43 -3.87 -4.59 -13.05
N SER A 44 -4.37 -3.95 -12.00
CA SER A 44 -5.50 -4.47 -11.20
C SER A 44 -6.83 -4.53 -11.97
N GLY A 45 -6.98 -3.68 -13.00
CA GLY A 45 -8.16 -3.65 -13.87
C GLY A 45 -8.29 -4.91 -14.74
N GLY A 46 -7.17 -5.47 -15.18
CA GLY A 46 -7.13 -6.69 -16.01
C GLY A 46 -7.28 -8.00 -15.24
N LEU A 47 -7.22 -7.97 -13.90
CA LEU A 47 -7.36 -9.16 -13.07
C LEU A 47 -8.83 -9.59 -12.93
N SER A 48 -9.07 -10.90 -12.98
CA SER A 48 -10.37 -11.54 -12.77
C SER A 48 -10.23 -12.74 -11.84
N GLY A 49 -11.13 -12.94 -10.89
CA GLY A 49 -11.09 -14.08 -9.97
C GLY A 49 -11.90 -13.88 -8.68
N LYS A 50 -12.10 -14.96 -7.91
CA LYS A 50 -12.96 -14.98 -6.72
C LYS A 50 -12.59 -13.95 -5.64
N ASN A 51 -11.30 -13.62 -5.51
CA ASN A 51 -10.79 -12.72 -4.46
C ASN A 51 -10.42 -11.31 -4.98
N ILE A 52 -10.77 -10.98 -6.22
CA ILE A 52 -10.34 -9.72 -6.84
C ILE A 52 -10.98 -8.48 -6.19
N GLY A 53 -12.21 -8.61 -5.70
CA GLY A 53 -12.91 -7.51 -5.03
C GLY A 53 -12.16 -7.02 -3.79
N VAL A 54 -11.78 -7.96 -2.92
CA VAL A 54 -10.98 -7.67 -1.72
C VAL A 54 -9.63 -7.07 -2.10
N PHE A 55 -8.96 -7.63 -3.11
CA PHE A 55 -7.69 -7.08 -3.59
C PHE A 55 -7.83 -5.62 -4.07
N ARG A 56 -8.85 -5.31 -4.87
CA ARG A 56 -9.09 -3.96 -5.41
C ARG A 56 -9.43 -2.95 -4.32
N GLU A 57 -10.24 -3.35 -3.33
CA GLU A 57 -10.54 -2.50 -2.18
C GLU A 57 -9.27 -2.11 -1.41
N GLN A 58 -8.45 -3.13 -1.13
CA GLN A 58 -7.23 -2.97 -0.38
C GLN A 58 -6.18 -2.15 -1.14
N LEU A 59 -6.05 -2.39 -2.45
CA LEU A 59 -5.25 -1.55 -3.35
C LEU A 59 -5.77 -0.11 -3.38
N GLY A 60 -7.08 0.10 -3.36
CA GLY A 60 -7.70 1.42 -3.26
C GLY A 60 -7.23 2.19 -2.02
N ILE A 61 -7.17 1.54 -0.86
CA ILE A 61 -6.68 2.16 0.37
C ILE A 61 -5.18 2.51 0.27
N VAL A 62 -4.37 1.57 -0.23
CA VAL A 62 -2.93 1.79 -0.42
C VAL A 62 -2.65 2.97 -1.36
N THR A 63 -3.39 3.07 -2.46
CA THR A 63 -3.19 4.18 -3.40
C THR A 63 -3.55 5.52 -2.79
N ARG A 64 -4.65 5.63 -2.01
CA ARG A 64 -4.99 6.87 -1.30
C ARG A 64 -3.95 7.23 -0.24
N LEU A 65 -3.48 6.23 0.53
CA LEU A 65 -2.38 6.42 1.50
C LEU A 65 -1.13 6.99 0.84
N LEU A 66 -0.68 6.40 -0.26
CA LEU A 66 0.52 6.86 -0.95
C LEU A 66 0.33 8.24 -1.60
N LYS A 67 -0.86 8.54 -2.13
CA LYS A 67 -1.17 9.89 -2.64
C LYS A 67 -1.11 10.93 -1.54
N ALA A 68 -1.72 10.67 -0.39
CA ALA A 68 -1.69 11.57 0.77
C ALA A 68 -0.27 11.73 1.35
N TYR A 69 0.54 10.66 1.32
CA TYR A 69 1.95 10.75 1.68
C TYR A 69 2.75 11.63 0.71
N ALA A 70 2.51 11.43 -0.59
CA ALA A 70 3.18 12.13 -1.68
C ALA A 70 2.86 13.64 -1.72
N SER A 71 1.61 14.01 -1.45
CA SER A 71 1.16 15.41 -1.35
C SER A 71 1.65 16.09 -0.07
N GLY A 72 1.95 15.31 0.99
CA GLY A 72 2.35 15.84 2.29
C GLY A 72 1.22 15.90 3.31
N ASP A 73 -0.02 15.60 2.90
CA ASP A 73 -1.21 15.64 3.77
C ASP A 73 -1.14 14.61 4.90
N TYR A 74 -0.48 13.47 4.66
CA TYR A 74 -0.32 12.40 5.66
C TYR A 74 1.14 11.93 5.80
N ARG A 75 1.85 12.42 6.82
CA ARG A 75 3.27 12.08 7.11
C ARG A 75 3.47 11.22 8.36
N GLN A 76 2.40 10.72 8.97
CA GLN A 76 2.45 9.89 10.18
C GLN A 76 2.82 8.41 9.89
N LEU A 77 2.95 8.04 8.61
CA LEU A 77 3.28 6.68 8.21
C LEU A 77 4.74 6.32 8.55
N PRO A 78 5.00 5.23 9.29
CA PRO A 78 6.38 4.81 9.58
C PRO A 78 7.16 4.52 8.30
N TRP A 79 8.43 4.92 8.27
CA TRP A 79 9.29 4.74 7.08
C TRP A 79 9.40 3.28 6.62
N LYS A 80 9.46 2.35 7.59
CA LYS A 80 9.49 0.91 7.32
C LYS A 80 8.21 0.43 6.62
N THR A 81 7.08 0.96 7.06
CA THR A 81 5.75 0.68 6.51
C THR A 81 5.64 1.19 5.08
N LEU A 82 6.05 2.44 4.83
CA LEU A 82 6.08 3.03 3.50
C LEU A 82 6.92 2.21 2.51
N ILE A 83 8.15 1.84 2.88
CA ILE A 83 9.02 1.01 2.04
C ILE A 83 8.36 -0.32 1.71
N ARG A 84 7.74 -0.97 2.70
CA ARG A 84 7.09 -2.28 2.51
C ARG A 84 5.95 -2.20 1.50
N VAL A 85 5.10 -1.17 1.60
CA VAL A 85 4.02 -0.93 0.63
C VAL A 85 4.57 -0.74 -0.77
N ILE A 86 5.57 0.13 -0.92
CA ILE A 86 6.17 0.44 -2.21
C ILE A 86 6.81 -0.82 -2.82
N ALA A 87 7.52 -1.62 -2.01
CA ALA A 87 8.15 -2.85 -2.48
C ALA A 87 7.13 -3.86 -3.03
N VAL A 88 6.02 -4.06 -2.32
CA VAL A 88 4.95 -4.95 -2.79
C VAL A 88 4.25 -4.41 -4.03
N LEU A 89 4.04 -3.10 -4.14
CA LEU A 89 3.49 -2.50 -5.36
C LEU A 89 4.44 -2.64 -6.55
N ILE A 90 5.75 -2.47 -6.36
CA ILE A 90 6.74 -2.67 -7.43
C ILE A 90 6.66 -4.12 -7.91
N TYR A 91 6.69 -5.08 -6.99
CA TYR A 91 6.55 -6.49 -7.32
C TYR A 91 5.24 -6.78 -8.06
N PHE A 92 4.13 -6.21 -7.58
CA PHE A 92 2.83 -6.36 -8.22
C PHE A 92 2.83 -5.80 -9.65
N VAL A 93 3.40 -4.62 -9.89
CA VAL A 93 3.39 -3.94 -11.19
C VAL A 93 4.32 -4.60 -12.20
N SER A 94 5.60 -4.72 -11.86
CA SER A 94 6.63 -5.33 -12.70
C SER A 94 7.43 -6.33 -11.86
N PRO A 95 7.04 -7.62 -11.85
CA PRO A 95 7.78 -8.64 -11.11
C PRO A 95 9.20 -8.92 -11.68
N ILE A 96 9.70 -8.13 -12.62
CA ILE A 96 10.84 -8.47 -13.50
C ILE A 96 12.11 -7.64 -13.22
N ASP A 97 12.04 -6.43 -12.65
CA ASP A 97 13.18 -5.50 -12.78
C ASP A 97 14.22 -5.50 -11.63
N ILE A 98 14.05 -6.27 -10.54
CA ILE A 98 14.96 -6.19 -9.36
C ILE A 98 15.55 -7.55 -8.94
N LEU A 99 15.11 -8.66 -9.52
CA LEU A 99 15.54 -10.01 -9.16
C LEU A 99 16.28 -10.70 -10.31
N PRO A 100 17.60 -10.98 -10.20
CA PRO A 100 18.25 -11.95 -11.05
C PRO A 100 17.86 -13.38 -10.61
N ASP A 101 17.24 -14.14 -11.51
CA ASP A 101 17.24 -15.61 -11.64
C ASP A 101 17.05 -16.51 -10.40
N PHE A 102 16.00 -16.34 -9.58
CA PHE A 102 15.76 -17.28 -8.45
C PHE A 102 14.34 -17.81 -8.21
N LEU A 103 13.38 -17.60 -9.10
CA LEU A 103 12.05 -18.19 -8.93
C LEU A 103 11.56 -18.86 -10.22
N PRO A 104 11.60 -20.21 -10.32
CA PRO A 104 10.78 -20.93 -11.29
C PRO A 104 9.32 -20.80 -10.82
N ILE A 105 8.61 -19.80 -11.35
CA ILE A 105 7.24 -19.45 -10.93
C ILE A 105 6.24 -20.46 -11.52
N VAL A 106 5.53 -21.16 -10.64
CA VAL A 106 4.28 -21.86 -10.95
C VAL A 106 3.13 -21.09 -10.28
N GLY A 107 2.21 -20.57 -11.09
CA GLY A 107 0.83 -20.25 -10.69
C GLY A 107 0.53 -18.79 -10.32
N LEU A 108 -0.42 -18.19 -11.05
CA LEU A 108 -1.02 -16.83 -10.87
C LEU A 108 -1.70 -16.57 -9.49
N THR A 109 -1.41 -17.36 -8.46
CA THR A 109 -2.15 -17.35 -7.18
C THR A 109 -1.42 -16.58 -6.07
N ASP A 110 -0.11 -16.33 -6.21
CA ASP A 110 0.73 -15.78 -5.13
C ASP A 110 0.60 -14.24 -4.94
N ASP A 111 0.25 -13.48 -5.97
CA ASP A 111 0.22 -12.00 -5.90
C ASP A 111 -0.87 -11.45 -4.97
N ILE A 112 -2.03 -12.10 -4.94
CA ILE A 112 -3.12 -11.76 -4.02
C ILE A 112 -2.73 -12.14 -2.59
N ALA A 113 -2.09 -13.29 -2.40
CA ALA A 113 -1.63 -13.75 -1.09
C ALA A 113 -0.58 -12.79 -0.51
N LEU A 114 0.35 -12.31 -1.34
CA LEU A 114 1.38 -11.35 -0.94
C LEU A 114 0.79 -10.01 -0.51
N MET A 115 -0.19 -9.49 -1.26
CA MET A 115 -0.91 -8.28 -0.86
C MET A 115 -1.68 -8.51 0.45
N LEU A 116 -2.43 -9.60 0.60
CA LEU A 116 -3.13 -9.92 1.84
C LEU A 116 -2.17 -10.07 3.04
N TRP A 117 -0.99 -10.63 2.84
CA TRP A 117 0.07 -10.69 3.84
C TRP A 117 0.60 -9.30 4.19
N LEU A 118 0.83 -8.42 3.20
CA LEU A 118 1.20 -7.02 3.42
C LEU A 118 0.18 -6.31 4.31
N PHE A 119 -1.11 -6.41 3.97
CA PHE A 119 -2.20 -5.80 4.73
C PHE A 119 -2.21 -6.31 6.17
N SER A 120 -1.98 -7.61 6.36
CA SER A 120 -1.92 -8.21 7.69
C SER A 120 -0.78 -7.66 8.54
N GLY A 121 0.36 -7.34 7.94
CA GLY A 121 1.53 -6.78 8.62
C GLY A 121 1.47 -5.27 8.86
N MET A 122 0.40 -4.59 8.45
CA MET A 122 0.26 -3.14 8.51
C MET A 122 -1.12 -2.65 8.99
N LYS A 123 -1.95 -3.54 9.53
CA LYS A 123 -3.34 -3.24 9.93
C LYS A 123 -3.45 -1.96 10.75
N ASP A 124 -2.59 -1.80 11.75
CA ASP A 124 -2.61 -0.63 12.64
C ASP A 124 -2.29 0.68 11.91
N ASP A 125 -1.35 0.65 10.96
CA ASP A 125 -0.97 1.82 10.17
C ASP A 125 -2.06 2.20 9.16
N LEU A 126 -2.71 1.21 8.55
CA LEU A 126 -3.86 1.45 7.67
C LEU A 126 -5.07 1.96 8.45
N GLU A 127 -5.29 1.47 9.65
CA GLU A 127 -6.41 1.91 10.49
C GLU A 127 -6.23 3.36 10.91
N LYS A 128 -5.03 3.76 11.34
CA LYS A 128 -4.69 5.16 11.60
C LYS A 128 -4.90 6.04 10.37
N PHE A 129 -4.51 5.55 9.19
CA PHE A 129 -4.75 6.28 7.94
C PHE A 129 -6.25 6.43 7.65
N ARG A 130 -7.05 5.37 7.82
CA ARG A 130 -8.52 5.42 7.61
C ARG A 130 -9.20 6.41 8.54
N GLN A 131 -8.83 6.43 9.82
CA GLN A 131 -9.37 7.38 10.79
C GLN A 131 -9.04 8.83 10.42
N TRP A 132 -7.79 9.07 10.01
CA TRP A 132 -7.38 10.38 9.50
C TRP A 132 -8.14 10.76 8.22
N GLU A 133 -8.30 9.82 7.27
CA GLU A 133 -8.99 10.03 5.99
C GLU A 133 -10.46 10.41 6.21
N GLN A 134 -11.14 9.77 7.16
CA GLN A 134 -12.53 10.09 7.54
C GLN A 134 -12.67 11.48 8.17
N THR A 135 -11.65 11.92 8.93
CA THR A 135 -11.66 13.25 9.58
C THR A 135 -11.24 14.36 8.61
N SER A 136 -10.44 14.03 7.60
CA SER A 136 -9.86 14.98 6.65
C SER A 136 -10.70 15.18 5.39
N GLN A 137 -11.60 14.24 5.08
CA GLN A 137 -12.63 14.50 4.08
C GLN A 137 -13.64 15.48 4.67
N PRO A 138 -13.89 16.65 4.03
CA PRO A 138 -15.03 17.45 4.43
C PRO A 138 -16.24 16.54 4.31
N SER A 139 -16.92 16.31 5.43
CA SER A 139 -18.23 15.68 5.43
C SER A 139 -19.05 16.48 4.42
N THR A 140 -19.30 15.90 3.24
CA THR A 140 -20.35 16.35 2.36
C THR A 140 -21.63 16.02 3.11
N GLY A 141 -21.95 16.87 4.09
CA GLY A 141 -23.21 16.92 4.77
C GLY A 141 -24.21 17.32 3.70
N THR A 142 -24.82 16.32 3.06
CA THR A 142 -26.15 16.49 2.50
C THR A 142 -27.05 16.86 3.68
N ALA A 143 -27.32 18.15 3.77
CA ALA A 143 -28.35 18.73 4.59
C ALA A 143 -29.68 17.99 4.35
N ALA A 144 -30.22 17.40 5.40
CA ALA A 144 -31.65 17.11 5.51
C ALA A 144 -32.07 17.34 6.96
N ASN A 145 -32.03 18.60 7.37
CA ASN A 145 -32.91 19.11 8.42
C ASN A 145 -33.98 20.00 7.76
N PRO A 146 -35.14 19.45 7.36
CA PRO A 146 -36.36 20.23 7.39
C PRO A 146 -36.88 20.19 8.83
N GLN A 147 -36.73 21.35 9.46
CA GLN A 147 -37.51 21.80 10.61
C GLN A 147 -38.90 21.14 10.63
N VAL A 148 -39.24 20.56 11.78
CA VAL A 148 -40.60 20.14 12.11
C VAL A 148 -41.50 21.38 12.06
N ILE A 149 -42.29 21.52 11.00
CA ILE A 149 -43.44 22.42 11.01
C ILE A 149 -44.55 21.70 11.77
N LYS A 150 -44.71 22.03 13.06
CA LYS A 150 -45.96 21.78 13.78
C LYS A 150 -47.00 22.74 13.21
N ILE A 151 -47.91 22.22 12.40
CA ILE A 151 -49.22 22.84 12.21
C ILE A 151 -50.11 22.37 13.35
N GLY A 152 -50.73 23.33 14.04
CA GLY A 152 -51.74 23.09 15.08
C GLY A 152 -53.05 22.58 14.50
#